data_AF-D8RH69-F1
#
_entry.id   AF-D8RH69-F1
#
_cell.length_a   1.000
_cell.length_b   1.000
_cell.length_c   1.000
_cell.angle_alpha   90.00
_cell.angle_beta   90.00
_cell.angle_gamma   90.00
#
_symmetry.space_group_name_H-M   'P 1'
#
loop_
_entity.id
_entity.type
_entity.pdbx_description
1 polymer ?
#
loop_
_entity_poly.entity_id
_entity_poly.type
_entity_poly.pdbx_seq_one_letter_code
_entity_poly.pdbx_strand_id
1 'polypeptide(L)'
;RFSYSELEFATGGFCNANFLAEGGYGSVHRGVLGDGIPVAVKQYKLASSQGDLEFCSEVEVLSCAQHRNVVMLIGYCIERKRRLLVYEFICNGSLDSHIY
;
A
#
# COMPACT_ATOMS: atom_id res chain seq x y z
N ARG A 1 8.41 9.34 0.70
CA ARG A 1 8.36 8.95 -0.73
C ARG A 1 9.36 7.82 -0.92
N PHE A 2 8.92 6.69 -1.44
CA PHE A 2 9.71 5.47 -1.60
C PHE A 2 10.06 5.24 -3.08
N SER A 3 11.15 4.50 -3.34
CA SER A 3 11.45 3.97 -4.67
C SER A 3 10.79 2.59 -4.86
N TYR A 4 10.52 2.21 -6.11
CA TYR A 4 9.99 0.90 -6.43
C TYR A 4 10.95 -0.20 -6.01
N SER A 5 12.25 -0.03 -6.26
CA SER A 5 13.26 -1.02 -5.89
C SER A 5 13.30 -1.25 -4.38
N GLU A 6 13.08 -0.20 -3.58
CA GLU A 6 13.01 -0.32 -2.13
C GLU A 6 11.78 -1.12 -1.68
N LEU A 7 10.62 -0.85 -2.28
CA LEU A 7 9.39 -1.60 -1.97
C LEU A 7 9.40 -3.02 -2.52
N GLU A 8 10.04 -3.24 -3.66
CA GLU A 8 10.28 -4.56 -4.24
C GLU A 8 11.16 -5.38 -3.29
N PHE A 9 12.27 -4.80 -2.81
CA PHE A 9 13.12 -5.46 -1.83
C PHE A 9 12.37 -5.75 -0.51
N ALA A 10 11.66 -4.75 0.01
CA ALA A 10 10.90 -4.86 1.26
C ALA A 10 9.82 -5.96 1.21
N THR A 11 9.21 -6.18 0.04
CA THR A 11 8.15 -7.19 -0.17
C THR A 11 8.68 -8.52 -0.72
N GLY A 12 10.01 -8.70 -0.82
CA GLY A 12 10.60 -9.91 -1.39
C GLY A 12 10.23 -10.15 -2.86
N GLY A 13 10.11 -9.06 -3.63
CA GLY A 13 9.74 -9.09 -5.04
C GLY A 13 8.23 -9.20 -5.28
N PHE A 14 7.40 -8.71 -4.36
CA PHE A 14 5.94 -8.93 -4.37
C PHE A 14 5.59 -10.41 -4.50
N CYS A 15 6.31 -11.26 -3.75
CA CYS A 15 6.12 -12.70 -3.83
C CYS A 15 4.80 -13.13 -3.17
N ASN A 16 4.25 -14.26 -3.63
CA ASN A 16 2.96 -14.75 -3.14
C ASN A 16 3.00 -15.12 -1.64
N ALA A 17 4.17 -15.42 -1.08
CA ALA A 17 4.33 -15.64 0.37
C ALA A 17 4.05 -14.39 1.20
N ASN A 18 4.18 -13.21 0.59
CA ASN A 18 3.90 -11.91 1.19
C ASN A 18 2.55 -11.34 0.72
N PHE A 19 1.77 -12.05 -0.09
CA PHE A 19 0.47 -11.59 -0.52
C PHE A 19 -0.51 -11.53 0.66
N LEU A 20 -1.23 -10.43 0.79
CA LEU A 20 -2.25 -10.22 1.82
C LEU A 20 -3.65 -10.24 1.22
N ALA A 21 -3.86 -9.47 0.15
CA ALA A 21 -5.17 -9.34 -0.46
C ALA A 21 -5.06 -8.84 -1.91
N GLU A 22 -6.10 -9.12 -2.70
CA GLU A 22 -6.30 -8.53 -4.02
C GLU A 22 -7.68 -7.88 -4.03
N GLY A 23 -7.73 -6.59 -4.39
CA GLY A 23 -8.96 -5.86 -4.63
C GLY A 23 -9.12 -5.53 -6.12
N GLY A 24 -10.25 -4.92 -6.49
CA GLY A 24 -10.51 -4.52 -7.88
C GLY A 24 -9.41 -3.65 -8.49
N TYR A 25 -8.75 -2.84 -7.65
CA TYR A 25 -7.82 -1.78 -8.02
C TYR A 25 -6.34 -2.18 -7.93
N GLY A 26 -6.02 -3.35 -7.38
CA GLY A 26 -4.62 -3.73 -7.12
C GLY A 26 -4.45 -4.85 -6.11
N SER A 27 -3.20 -5.19 -5.84
CA SER A 27 -2.81 -6.20 -4.87
C SER A 27 -2.06 -5.59 -3.69
N VAL A 28 -2.21 -6.18 -2.51
CA VAL A 28 -1.58 -5.75 -1.27
C VAL A 28 -0.62 -6.83 -0.83
N HIS A 29 0.63 -6.44 -0.58
CA HIS A 29 1.66 -7.33 -0.08
C HIS A 29 2.22 -6.83 1.24
N ARG A 30 2.54 -7.74 2.14
CA ARG A 30 3.31 -7.48 3.34
C ARG A 30 4.76 -7.21 2.96
N GLY A 31 5.38 -6.25 3.63
CA GLY A 31 6.80 -6.00 3.52
C GLY A 31 7.41 -5.59 4.85
N VAL A 32 8.73 -5.51 4.89
CA VAL A 32 9.48 -4.93 6.01
C VAL A 32 10.46 -3.94 5.42
N LEU A 33 10.35 -2.67 5.84
CA LEU A 33 11.27 -1.62 5.41
C LEU A 33 12.67 -1.84 6.02
N GLY A 34 13.68 -1.16 5.50
CA GLY A 34 15.08 -1.35 5.91
C GLY A 34 15.38 -1.02 7.39
N ASP A 35 14.48 -0.27 8.03
CA ASP A 35 14.50 0.07 9.46
C ASP A 35 13.77 -0.97 10.35
N GLY A 36 13.24 -2.05 9.76
CA GLY A 36 12.52 -3.12 10.46
C GLY A 36 11.04 -2.85 10.65
N ILE A 37 10.49 -1.76 10.11
CA ILE A 37 9.07 -1.43 10.23
C ILE A 37 8.25 -2.36 9.33
N PRO A 38 7.28 -3.11 9.87
CA PRO A 38 6.37 -3.91 9.07
C PRO A 38 5.36 -3.00 8.35
N VAL A 39 5.20 -3.24 7.05
CA VAL A 39 4.36 -2.42 6.18
C VAL A 39 3.45 -3.27 5.30
N ALA A 40 2.34 -2.68 4.87
CA ALA A 40 1.53 -3.19 3.77
C ALA A 40 1.73 -2.29 2.56
N VAL A 41 2.07 -2.89 1.42
CA VAL A 41 2.31 -2.20 0.15
C VAL A 41 1.18 -2.55 -0.81
N LYS A 42 0.32 -1.57 -1.08
CA LYS A 42 -0.77 -1.67 -2.08
C LYS A 42 -0.24 -1.21 -3.42
N GLN A 43 -0.19 -2.12 -4.39
CA GLN A 43 0.21 -1.84 -5.77
C GLN A 43 -1.05 -1.72 -6.63
N TYR A 44 -1.23 -0.56 -7.25
CA TYR A 44 -2.32 -0.36 -8.20
C TYR A 44 -1.95 -0.99 -9.54
N LYS A 45 -2.97 -1.51 -10.25
CA LYS A 45 -2.80 -1.97 -11.63
C LYS A 45 -2.20 -0.82 -12.47
N LEU A 46 -1.32 -1.18 -13.42
CA LEU A 46 -0.62 -0.24 -14.31
C LEU A 46 -1.55 0.90 -14.73
N ALA A 47 -1.13 2.14 -14.47
CA ALA A 47 -1.94 3.35 -14.59
C ALA A 47 -2.79 3.35 -15.87
N SER A 48 -4.05 2.95 -15.74
CA SER A 48 -5.14 3.42 -16.57
C SER A 48 -5.56 4.79 -16.03
N SER A 49 -6.27 5.59 -16.82
CA SER A 49 -6.81 6.89 -16.39
C SER A 49 -7.61 6.79 -15.08
N GLN A 50 -8.18 5.62 -14.80
CA GLN A 50 -8.91 5.31 -13.57
C GLN A 50 -7.99 5.05 -12.38
N GLY A 51 -6.87 4.34 -12.55
CA GLY A 51 -5.95 4.02 -11.44
C GLY A 51 -5.27 5.25 -10.84
N ASP A 52 -4.99 6.29 -11.64
CA ASP A 52 -4.45 7.55 -11.14
C ASP A 52 -5.50 8.36 -10.34
N LEU A 53 -6.78 8.34 -10.75
CA LEU A 53 -7.86 9.01 -10.01
C LEU A 53 -8.09 8.35 -8.64
N GLU A 54 -8.13 7.03 -8.60
CA GLU A 54 -8.28 6.26 -7.35
C GLU A 54 -7.09 6.51 -6.41
N PHE A 55 -5.87 6.53 -6.95
CA PHE A 55 -4.68 6.86 -6.17
C PHE A 55 -4.77 8.27 -5.54
N CYS A 56 -5.14 9.28 -6.34
CA CYS A 56 -5.26 10.64 -5.83
C CYS A 56 -6.38 10.77 -4.78
N SER A 57 -7.53 10.14 -5.02
CA SER A 57 -8.65 10.14 -4.08
C SER A 57 -8.27 9.47 -2.76
N GLU A 58 -7.60 8.31 -2.82
CA GLU A 58 -7.20 7.59 -1.62
C GLU A 58 -6.13 8.35 -0.83
N VAL A 59 -5.17 8.99 -1.51
CA VAL A 59 -4.19 9.88 -0.86
C VAL A 59 -4.87 11.08 -0.19
N GLU A 60 -5.85 11.71 -0.84
CA GLU A 60 -6.57 12.87 -0.29
C GLU A 60 -7.40 12.49 0.95
N VAL A 61 -8.14 11.38 0.87
CA VAL A 61 -8.94 10.85 1.99
C VAL A 61 -8.04 10.47 3.17
N LEU A 62 -6.95 9.75 2.93
CA LEU A 62 -6.03 9.33 3.98
C LEU A 62 -5.23 10.50 4.56
N SER A 63 -4.92 11.52 3.75
CA SER A 63 -4.28 12.74 4.24
C SER A 63 -5.20 13.54 5.17
N CYS A 64 -6.52 13.45 4.98
CA CYS A 64 -7.51 14.11 5.84
C CYS A 64 -7.90 13.27 7.06
N ALA A 65 -7.72 11.94 7.00
CA ALA A 65 -8.16 11.00 8.02
C ALA A 65 -7.06 10.67 9.05
N GLN A 66 -6.77 11.58 9.97
CA GLN A 66 -6.02 11.24 11.19
C GLN A 66 -6.99 10.72 12.28
N HIS A 67 -7.33 9.43 12.23
CA HIS A 67 -8.07 8.78 13.31
C HIS A 67 -7.36 7.52 13.76
N ARG A 68 -7.41 7.19 15.06
CA ARG A 68 -6.71 6.06 15.72
C ARG A 68 -7.05 4.67 15.15
N ASN A 69 -8.07 4.58 14.28
CA ASN A 69 -8.56 3.35 13.64
C ASN A 69 -8.35 3.36 12.11
N VAL A 70 -7.70 4.39 11.57
CA VAL A 70 -7.38 4.50 10.14
C VAL A 70 -5.93 4.04 9.98
N VAL A 71 -5.71 3.07 9.10
CA VAL A 71 -4.37 2.54 8.81
C VAL A 71 -3.47 3.71 8.40
N MET A 72 -2.38 3.92 9.13
CA MET A 72 -1.51 5.08 8.91
C MET A 72 -0.79 4.95 7.58
N LEU A 73 -0.97 5.94 6.69
CA LEU A 73 -0.22 6.04 5.45
C LEU A 73 1.21 6.50 5.78
N ILE A 74 2.18 5.60 5.62
CA ILE A 74 3.61 5.90 5.82
C ILE A 74 4.18 6.64 4.61
N GLY A 75 3.70 6.29 3.41
CA GLY A 75 4.12 6.99 2.22
C GLY A 75 3.63 6.34 0.93
N TYR A 76 4.27 6.75 -0.17
CA TYR A 76 3.89 6.36 -1.51
C TYR A 76 5.10 6.21 -2.42
N CYS A 77 4.93 5.45 -3.50
CA CYS A 77 5.86 5.35 -4.62
C CYS A 77 5.13 5.66 -5.93
N ILE A 78 5.68 6.61 -6.68
CA ILE A 78 5.20 7.03 -8.00
C ILE A 78 6.40 6.95 -8.94
N GLU A 79 6.45 5.91 -9.77
CA GLU A 79 7.52 5.73 -10.76
C GLU A 79 6.95 5.23 -12.08
N ARG A 80 7.17 5.98 -13.16
CA ARG A 80 6.58 5.73 -14.48
C ARG A 80 5.05 5.56 -14.37
N LYS A 81 4.53 4.37 -14.72
CA LYS A 81 3.12 3.98 -14.63
C LYS A 81 2.78 3.17 -13.38
N ARG A 82 3.71 3.06 -12.44
CA ARG A 82 3.53 2.35 -11.18
C ARG A 82 3.12 3.35 -10.10
N ARG A 83 2.08 2.99 -9.36
CA ARG A 83 1.58 3.69 -8.19
C ARG A 83 1.49 2.69 -7.06
N LEU A 84 2.13 3.00 -5.95
CA LEU A 84 2.08 2.18 -4.74
C LEU A 84 1.83 3.07 -3.53
N LEU A 85 1.02 2.57 -2.60
CA LEU A 85 0.83 3.14 -1.28
C LEU A 85 1.42 2.21 -0.23
N VAL A 86 2.04 2.81 0.77
CA VAL A 86 2.76 2.13 1.85
C VAL A 86 2.09 2.50 3.15
N TYR A 87 1.56 1.50 3.83
CA TYR A 87 0.82 1.62 5.06
C TYR A 87 1.57 0.97 6.20
N GLU A 88 1.38 1.47 7.41
CA GLU A 88 1.84 0.81 8.62
C GLU A 88 1.06 -0.49 8.83
N PHE A 89 1.76 -1.61 8.96
CA PHE A 89 1.12 -2.89 9.24
C PHE A 89 0.99 -3.09 10.75
N ILE A 90 -0.18 -2.73 11.29
CA ILE A 90 -0.49 -2.90 12.71
C ILE A 90 -1.12 -4.29 12.92
N CYS A 91 -0.42 -5.18 13.63
CA CYS A 91 -0.89 -6.53 13.97
C CYS A 91 -2.07 -6.58 14.98
N ASN A 92 -2.87 -5.52 15.13
CA ASN A 92 -4.01 -5.51 16.04
C ASN A 92 -5.23 -6.18 15.39
N GLY A 93 -5.18 -7.52 15.31
CA GLY A 93 -6.28 -8.48 15.52
C GLY A 93 -7.62 -8.40 14.78
N SER A 94 -8.03 -7.30 14.15
CA SER A 94 -9.32 -7.21 13.45
C SER A 94 -9.42 -5.96 12.58
N LEU A 95 -8.96 -6.07 11.33
CA LEU A 95 -9.55 -5.32 10.22
C LEU A 95 -9.55 -6.16 8.93
N ASP A 96 -9.70 -7.48 9.10
CA ASP A 96 -9.68 -8.49 8.03
C ASP A 96 -10.99 -8.52 7.21
N SER A 97 -11.89 -7.52 7.32
CA SER A 97 -13.23 -7.64 6.69
C SER A 97 -13.92 -6.37 6.19
N HIS A 98 -13.31 -5.18 6.21
CA HIS A 98 -14.08 -3.95 5.90
C HIS A 98 -13.43 -2.95 4.93
N ILE A 99 -12.58 -3.41 4.01
CA ILE A 99 -12.25 -2.60 2.82
C ILE A 99 -12.68 -3.41 1.59
N TYR A 100 -13.98 -3.32 1.29
CA TYR A 100 -14.60 -3.75 0.03
C TYR A 100 -15.18 -2.53 -0.68
#